data_AF-A0A9E0YQ23-F1
#
_entry.id   AF-A0A9E0YQ23-F1
#
_cell.length_a   1.000
_cell.length_b   1.000
_cell.length_c   1.000
_cell.angle_alpha   90.00
_cell.angle_beta   90.00
_cell.angle_gamma   90.00
#
_symmetry.space_group_name_H-M   'P 1'
#
loop_
_entity.id
_entity.type
_entity.pdbx_description
1 polymer ?
#
loop_
_entity_poly.entity_id
_entity_poly.type
_entity_poly.pdbx_seq_one_letter_code
_entity_poly.pdbx_strand_id
1 'polypeptide(L)'
;MTNETARVEQAIRNAVETALPQIREIDFDAALTSDVGLDSVQVMDLVMEIEDELDISVPVEVLAEVQTLNQLATRLQPILERTAR
;
A
#
# COMPACT_ATOMS: atom_id res chain seq x y z
N MET A 1 12.07 -10.23 -14.04
CA MET A 1 11.92 -9.22 -12.97
C MET A 1 10.47 -8.77 -12.96
N THR A 2 9.54 -9.69 -12.67
CA THR A 2 8.09 -9.47 -12.81
C THR A 2 7.31 -9.96 -11.58
N ASN A 3 8.00 -10.56 -10.61
CA ASN A 3 7.34 -11.16 -9.46
C ASN A 3 7.16 -10.15 -8.31
N GLU A 4 8.10 -9.22 -8.07
CA GLU A 4 7.95 -8.26 -6.97
C GLU A 4 6.80 -7.28 -7.21
N THR A 5 6.67 -6.69 -8.40
CA THR A 5 5.59 -5.76 -8.72
C THR A 5 4.22 -6.40 -8.52
N ALA A 6 4.02 -7.61 -9.07
CA ALA A 6 2.78 -8.35 -8.91
C ALA A 6 2.50 -8.72 -7.44
N ARG A 7 3.54 -9.04 -6.67
CA ARG A 7 3.41 -9.34 -5.23
C ARG A 7 3.00 -8.10 -4.43
N VAL A 8 3.60 -6.95 -4.72
CA VAL A 8 3.26 -5.68 -4.06
C VAL A 8 1.83 -5.26 -4.40
N GLU A 9 1.44 -5.31 -5.67
CA GLU A 9 0.06 -4.99 -6.08
C GLU A 9 -0.96 -5.92 -5.41
N GLN A 10 -0.66 -7.22 -5.34
CA GLN A 10 -1.53 -8.18 -4.68
C GLN A 10 -1.64 -7.91 -3.17
N ALA A 11 -0.53 -7.64 -2.49
CA ALA A 11 -0.54 -7.31 -1.07
C ALA A 11 -1.35 -6.04 -0.77
N ILE A 12 -1.20 -5.00 -1.61
CA ILE A 12 -2.02 -3.79 -1.49
C ILE A 12 -3.51 -4.12 -1.65
N ARG A 13 -3.90 -4.97 -2.60
CA ARG A 13 -5.31 -5.36 -2.77
C ARG A 13 -5.84 -6.08 -1.55
N ASN A 14 -5.13 -7.09 -1.06
CA ASN A 14 -5.51 -7.81 0.15
C ASN A 14 -5.65 -6.86 1.34
N ALA A 15 -4.69 -5.96 1.50
CA ALA A 15 -4.69 -5.01 2.60
C ALA A 15 -5.85 -4.02 2.53
N VAL A 16 -6.21 -3.54 1.33
CA VAL A 16 -7.40 -2.72 1.14
C VAL A 16 -8.67 -3.50 1.48
N GLU A 17 -8.79 -4.76 1.07
CA GLU A 17 -9.95 -5.60 1.39
C GLU A 17 -10.10 -5.84 2.90
N THR A 18 -8.99 -6.04 3.62
CA THR A 18 -8.99 -6.25 5.07
C THR A 18 -9.21 -4.95 5.86
N ALA A 19 -8.42 -3.91 5.59
CA ALA A 19 -8.45 -2.66 6.35
C ALA A 19 -9.62 -1.76 5.96
N LEU A 20 -10.06 -1.82 4.69
CA LEU A 20 -11.05 -0.93 4.10
C LEU A 20 -12.16 -1.72 3.37
N PRO A 21 -12.91 -2.59 4.07
CA PRO A 21 -13.93 -3.45 3.47
C PRO A 21 -15.09 -2.67 2.79
N GLN A 22 -15.20 -1.37 3.05
CA GLN A 22 -16.13 -0.47 2.37
C GLN A 22 -15.73 -0.13 0.93
N ILE A 23 -14.46 -0.28 0.55
CA ILE A 23 -13.97 -0.02 -0.80
C ILE A 23 -14.21 -1.27 -1.65
N ARG A 24 -15.16 -1.19 -2.59
CA ARG A 24 -15.47 -2.31 -3.51
C ARG A 24 -14.62 -2.30 -4.78
N GLU A 25 -14.22 -1.12 -5.24
CA GLU A 25 -13.39 -0.95 -6.43
C GLU A 25 -12.16 -0.14 -6.06
N ILE A 26 -11.00 -0.73 -6.30
CA ILE A 26 -9.70 -0.14 -5.97
C ILE A 26 -9.17 0.53 -7.23
N ASP A 27 -9.22 1.86 -7.25
CA ASP A 27 -8.50 2.66 -8.23
C ASP A 27 -7.12 3.00 -7.66
N PHE A 28 -6.08 2.51 -8.32
CA PHE A 28 -4.69 2.69 -7.88
C PHE A 28 -4.17 4.11 -8.12
N ASP A 29 -4.78 4.84 -9.05
CA ASP A 29 -4.40 6.21 -9.41
C ASP A 29 -5.21 7.26 -8.66
N ALA A 30 -6.29 6.88 -7.98
CA ALA A 30 -7.10 7.77 -7.15
C ALA A 30 -6.32 8.28 -5.93
N ALA A 31 -6.53 9.56 -5.58
CA ALA A 31 -5.94 10.14 -4.39
C ALA A 31 -6.62 9.59 -3.12
N LEU A 32 -5.83 8.95 -2.24
CA LEU A 32 -6.31 8.26 -1.05
C LEU A 32 -7.11 9.17 -0.12
N THR A 33 -6.64 10.38 0.12
CA THR A 33 -7.30 11.33 1.03
C THR A 33 -8.34 12.20 0.34
N SER A 34 -8.09 12.59 -0.91
CA SER A 34 -8.91 13.60 -1.61
C SER A 34 -10.04 13.01 -2.45
N ASP A 35 -9.78 11.88 -3.14
CA ASP A 35 -10.76 11.23 -4.00
C ASP A 35 -11.47 10.08 -3.27
N VAL A 36 -10.69 9.22 -2.59
CA VAL A 36 -11.22 8.08 -1.83
C VAL A 36 -11.75 8.53 -0.45
N GLY A 37 -11.21 9.63 0.09
CA GLY A 37 -11.67 10.19 1.37
C GLY A 37 -11.16 9.44 2.60
N LEU A 38 -10.03 8.75 2.50
CA LEU A 38 -9.41 8.05 3.63
C LEU A 38 -8.89 9.03 4.67
N ASP A 39 -9.16 8.73 5.93
CA ASP A 39 -8.57 9.44 7.06
C ASP A 39 -7.15 8.91 7.38
N SER A 40 -6.43 9.63 8.24
CA SER A 40 -5.06 9.24 8.58
C SER A 40 -4.98 7.89 9.32
N VAL A 41 -6.02 7.50 10.08
CA VAL A 41 -6.05 6.22 10.80
C VAL A 41 -6.24 5.08 9.82
N GLN A 42 -7.16 5.22 8.88
CA GLN A 42 -7.39 4.28 7.78
C GLN A 42 -6.16 4.08 6.92
N VAL A 43 -5.39 5.15 6.65
CA VAL A 43 -4.10 5.03 5.95
C VAL A 43 -3.10 4.26 6.80
N MET A 44 -3.05 4.46 8.13
CA MET A 44 -2.17 3.66 8.99
C MET A 44 -2.59 2.19 9.01
N ASP A 45 -3.88 1.89 9.14
CA ASP A 45 -4.42 0.53 9.16
C ASP A 45 -4.11 -0.21 7.85
N LEU A 46 -4.29 0.47 6.72
CA LEU A 46 -3.90 -0.05 5.41
C LEU A 46 -2.41 -0.39 5.35
N VAL A 47 -1.55 0.49 5.85
CA VAL A 47 -0.09 0.29 5.80
C VAL A 47 0.33 -0.85 6.70
N MET A 48 -0.24 -0.96 7.92
CA MET A 48 0.05 -2.07 8.83
C MET A 48 -0.27 -3.43 8.20
N GLU A 49 -1.42 -3.53 7.52
CA GLU A 49 -1.80 -4.77 6.85
C GLU A 49 -0.87 -5.10 5.66
N ILE A 50 -0.37 -4.08 4.95
CA ILE A 50 0.64 -4.26 3.90
C ILE A 50 1.99 -4.73 4.48
N GLU A 51 2.42 -4.16 5.60
CA GLU A 51 3.63 -4.56 6.32
C GLU A 51 3.57 -6.05 6.68
N ASP A 52 2.44 -6.49 7.24
CA ASP A 52 2.20 -7.88 7.63
C ASP A 52 2.17 -8.83 6.42
N GLU A 53 1.51 -8.46 5.31
CA GLU A 53 1.43 -9.27 4.09
C GLU A 53 2.78 -9.43 3.36
N LEU A 54 3.60 -8.39 3.38
CA LEU A 54 4.89 -8.37 2.70
C LEU A 54 6.07 -8.77 3.58
N ASP A 55 5.88 -8.85 4.91
CA ASP A 55 6.92 -9.01 5.91
C ASP A 55 8.00 -7.92 5.77
N ILE A 56 7.56 -6.66 5.70
CA ILE A 56 8.42 -5.48 5.57
C ILE A 56 8.06 -4.43 6.61
N SER A 57 8.94 -3.44 6.79
CA SER A 57 8.62 -2.22 7.53
C SER A 57 8.67 -1.01 6.61
N VAL A 58 7.59 -0.23 6.63
CA VAL A 58 7.37 0.95 5.81
C VAL A 58 7.67 2.19 6.64
N PRO A 59 8.68 3.00 6.26
CA PRO A 59 8.98 4.25 6.95
C PRO A 59 7.82 5.24 6.84
N VAL A 60 7.55 5.98 7.92
CA VAL A 60 6.48 7.00 7.96
C VAL A 60 6.71 8.10 6.93
N GLU A 61 7.96 8.36 6.54
CA GLU A 61 8.31 9.30 5.48
C GLU A 61 7.70 8.91 4.13
N VAL A 62 7.57 7.60 3.85
CA VAL A 62 6.90 7.12 2.64
C VAL A 62 5.43 7.54 2.65
N LEU A 63 4.78 7.47 3.81
CA LEU A 63 3.35 7.79 3.95
C LEU A 63 3.06 9.28 3.74
N ALA A 64 4.01 10.14 4.08
CA ALA A 64 3.91 11.59 3.83
C ALA A 64 4.13 11.96 2.34
N GLU A 65 4.81 11.11 1.58
CA GLU A 65 5.18 11.37 0.19
C GLU A 65 4.22 10.74 -0.83
N VAL A 66 3.38 9.79 -0.40
CA VAL A 66 2.44 9.08 -1.28
C VAL A 66 1.05 9.69 -1.18
N GLN A 67 0.39 9.82 -2.34
CA GLN A 67 -1.00 10.27 -2.45
C GLN A 67 -1.90 9.18 -3.05
N THR A 68 -1.33 8.22 -3.76
CA THR A 68 -2.07 7.15 -4.47
C THR A 68 -1.47 5.78 -4.16
N LEU A 69 -2.25 4.71 -4.36
CA LEU A 69 -1.76 3.33 -4.17
C LEU A 69 -0.65 2.97 -5.15
N ASN A 70 -0.68 3.52 -6.37
CA ASN A 70 0.37 3.31 -7.36
C ASN A 70 1.72 3.90 -6.91
N GLN A 71 1.67 5.09 -6.31
CA GLN A 71 2.86 5.69 -5.69
C GLN A 71 3.36 4.84 -4.53
N LEU A 72 2.46 4.38 -3.66
CA LEU A 72 2.81 3.46 -2.57
C LEU A 72 3.47 2.20 -3.12
N ALA A 73 2.86 1.51 -4.08
CA ALA A 73 3.42 0.32 -4.72
C ALA A 73 4.84 0.53 -5.25
N THR A 74 5.08 1.67 -5.92
CA THR A 74 6.40 2.03 -6.44
C THR A 74 7.44 2.21 -5.32
N ARG A 75 7.02 2.72 -4.15
CA ARG A 75 7.90 2.91 -3.00
C ARG A 75 8.17 1.63 -2.22
N LEU A 76 7.24 0.67 -2.24
CA LEU A 76 7.38 -0.62 -1.56
C LEU A 76 8.29 -1.60 -2.31
N GLN A 77 8.32 -1.57 -3.64
CA GLN A 77 9.17 -2.43 -4.46
C GLN A 77 10.65 -2.48 -3.99
N PRO A 78 11.38 -1.35 -3.87
CA PRO A 78 12.77 -1.37 -3.43
C PRO A 78 12.95 -1.75 -1.96
N ILE A 79 11.90 -1.63 -1.12
CA ILE A 79 11.93 -2.07 0.28
C ILE A 79 11.89 -3.59 0.32
N LEU A 80 10.93 -4.19 -0.39
CA LEU A 80 10.77 -5.64 -0.50
C LEU A 80 12.01 -6.32 -1.08
N GLU A 81 12.61 -5.75 -2.13
CA GLU A 81 13.86 -6.27 -2.72
C GLU A 81 15.05 -6.28 -1.74
N ARG A 82 15.07 -5.38 -0.76
CA ARG A 82 16.12 -5.32 0.26
C ARG A 82 15.92 -6.35 1.35
N THR A 83 14.68 -6.62 1.73
CA THR A 83 14.33 -7.61 2.76
C THR A 83 14.45 -9.05 2.24
N ALA A 84 14.19 -9.28 0.95
CA ALA A 84 14.26 -10.61 0.33
C ALA A 84 15.69 -11.13 0.04
N ARG A 85 16.74 -10.40 0.46
CA ARG A 85 18.16 -10.76 0.30
C ARG A 85 18.76 -11.28 1.60
#